data_AF-A0A0E2NL81-F1
#
_entry.id   AF-A0A0E2NL81-F1
#
_cell.length_a   1.000
_cell.length_b   1.000
_cell.length_c   1.000
_cell.angle_alpha   90.00
_cell.angle_beta   90.00
_cell.angle_gamma   90.00
#
_symmetry.space_group_name_H-M   'P 1'
#
loop_
_entity.id
_entity.type
_entity.pdbx_description
1 polymer ?
#
loop_
_entity_poly.entity_id
_entity_poly.type
_entity_poly.pdbx_seq_one_letter_code
_entity_poly.pdbx_strand_id
1 'polypeptide(L)'
;MTLPLSAPGVISAALIVMIPTVGDYVTPRLVGGKDGVMIANAIESQFHKASNWPLGAALSVTTMLVVTLMAGATVLIIRALQRLAR
;
A
#
# COMPACT_ATOMS: atom_id res chain seq x y z
N MET A 1 -11.72 15.77 25.68
CA MET A 1 -12.30 16.88 24.89
C MET A 1 -11.42 17.34 23.71
N THR A 2 -10.47 16.54 23.23
CA THR A 2 -9.57 16.88 22.09
C THR A 2 -9.82 16.07 20.83
N LEU A 3 -10.53 14.94 20.93
CA LEU A 3 -10.84 14.01 19.82
C LEU A 3 -11.34 14.67 18.52
N PRO A 4 -12.31 15.62 18.53
CA PRO A 4 -12.81 16.21 17.29
C PRO A 4 -11.82 17.22 16.66
N LEU A 5 -10.97 17.87 17.45
CA LEU A 5 -9.95 18.81 16.96
C LEU A 5 -8.70 18.10 16.41
N SER A 6 -8.40 16.89 16.90
CA SER A 6 -7.29 16.07 16.39
C SER A 6 -7.63 15.27 15.13
N ALA A 7 -8.91 15.14 14.78
CA ALA A 7 -9.39 14.39 13.61
C ALA A 7 -8.71 14.78 12.27
N PRO A 8 -8.57 16.07 11.89
CA PRO A 8 -7.85 16.43 10.67
C PRO A 8 -6.36 16.03 10.69
N GLY A 9 -5.71 16.07 11.85
CA GLY A 9 -4.30 15.67 12.01
C GLY A 9 -4.07 14.17 11.80
N VAL A 10 -4.97 13.33 12.32
CA VAL A 10 -4.92 11.86 12.14
C VAL A 10 -5.04 11.48 10.66
N ILE A 11 -5.83 12.23 9.89
CA ILE A 11 -6.03 11.98 8.46
C ILE A 11 -4.78 12.30 7.65
N SER A 12 -4.15 13.45 7.93
CA SER A 12 -2.89 13.81 7.31
C SER A 12 -1.78 12.80 7.65
N ALA A 13 -1.71 12.34 8.91
CA ALA A 13 -0.74 11.33 9.33
C ALA A 13 -0.98 9.97 8.63
N ALA A 14 -2.24 9.52 8.55
CA ALA A 14 -2.60 8.27 7.87
C ALA A 14 -2.23 8.30 6.37
N LEU A 15 -2.46 9.43 5.70
CA LEU A 15 -2.10 9.61 4.30
C LEU A 15 -0.58 9.55 4.06
N ILE A 16 0.21 10.21 4.93
CA ILE A 16 1.67 10.25 4.82
C ILE A 16 2.30 8.87 5.08
N VAL A 17 1.78 8.11 6.04
CA VAL A 17 2.26 6.75 6.38
C VAL A 17 1.90 5.71 5.30
N MET A 18 0.85 5.96 4.51
CA MET A 18 0.43 5.05 3.43
C MET A 18 1.50 4.93 2.32
N ILE A 19 2.24 6.01 2.06
CA ILE A 19 3.26 6.05 1.00
C ILE A 19 4.38 5.02 1.25
N PRO A 20 5.08 5.03 2.40
CA PRO A 20 6.12 4.04 2.67
C PRO A 20 5.55 2.65 2.97
N THR A 21 4.40 2.50 3.62
CA THR A 21 3.86 1.17 3.97
C THR A 21 3.50 0.34 2.74
N VAL A 22 3.04 0.97 1.67
CA VAL A 22 2.80 0.32 0.38
C VAL A 22 4.12 0.03 -0.36
N GLY A 23 5.09 0.93 -0.24
CA GLY A 23 6.39 0.83 -0.92
C GLY A 23 7.43 0.00 -0.18
N ASP A 24 7.15 -0.48 1.03
CA ASP A 24 8.11 -1.20 1.86
C ASP A 24 8.18 -2.67 1.47
N TYR A 25 9.00 -2.95 0.46
CA TYR A 25 9.41 -4.31 0.11
C TYR A 25 10.79 -4.67 0.67
N VAL A 26 11.53 -3.68 1.20
CA VAL A 26 12.91 -3.84 1.65
C VAL A 26 12.97 -4.46 3.04
N THR A 27 12.14 -3.99 3.98
CA THR A 27 12.04 -4.55 5.33
C THR A 27 11.71 -6.05 5.35
N PRO A 28 10.69 -6.54 4.63
CA PRO A 28 10.35 -7.97 4.62
C PRO A 28 11.37 -8.83 3.85
N ARG A 29 12.07 -8.27 2.87
CA ARG A 29 13.16 -8.98 2.17
C ARG A 29 14.36 -9.22 3.09
N LEU A 30 14.65 -8.27 3.98
CA LEU A 30 15.79 -8.36 4.90
C LEU A 30 15.47 -9.14 6.19
N VAL A 31 14.22 -9.06 6.68
CA VAL A 31 13.83 -9.65 7.98
C VAL A 31 13.04 -10.97 7.83
N GLY A 32 12.37 -11.22 6.71
CA GLY A 32 11.44 -12.35 6.53
C GLY A 32 12.01 -13.64 5.92
N GLY A 33 13.26 -13.66 5.45
CA GLY A 33 13.84 -14.85 4.80
C GLY A 33 13.10 -15.29 3.52
N LYS A 34 13.25 -16.56 3.09
CA LYS A 34 12.65 -17.12 1.86
C LYS A 34 11.11 -17.02 1.83
N ASP A 35 10.48 -16.90 3.00
CA ASP A 35 9.03 -16.83 3.18
C ASP A 35 8.52 -15.37 3.34
N GLY A 36 9.43 -14.39 3.37
CA GLY A 36 9.15 -12.95 3.21
C GLY A 36 8.83 -12.57 1.75
N VAL A 37 8.03 -13.40 1.07
CA VAL A 37 7.69 -13.20 -0.35
C VAL A 37 6.66 -12.08 -0.44
N MET A 38 7.14 -10.86 -0.65
CA MET A 38 6.29 -9.72 -1.01
C MET A 38 6.04 -9.68 -2.51
N ILE A 39 4.91 -9.09 -2.89
CA ILE A 39 4.49 -8.94 -4.29
C ILE A 39 5.60 -8.31 -5.15
N ALA A 40 6.38 -7.38 -4.60
CA ALA A 40 7.54 -6.79 -5.26
C ALA A 40 8.66 -7.80 -5.60
N ASN A 41 9.00 -8.72 -4.69
CA ASN A 41 9.99 -9.77 -4.95
C ASN A 41 9.47 -10.77 -6.00
N ALA A 42 8.16 -11.03 -6.01
CA ALA A 42 7.54 -11.86 -7.04
C ALA A 42 7.64 -11.21 -8.43
N ILE A 43 7.38 -9.90 -8.53
CA ILE A 43 7.53 -9.14 -9.79
C ILE A 43 8.98 -9.17 -10.27
N GLU A 44 9.96 -8.88 -9.40
CA GLU A 44 11.39 -8.92 -9.76
C GLU A 44 11.81 -10.31 -10.24
N SER A 45 11.35 -11.38 -9.56
CA SER A 45 11.61 -12.75 -9.98
C SER A 45 11.04 -13.05 -11.37
N GLN A 46 9.87 -12.54 -11.73
CA GLN A 46 9.28 -12.79 -13.04
C GLN A 46 9.97 -12.00 -14.16
N PHE A 47 10.49 -10.81 -13.88
CA PHE A 47 11.29 -10.04 -14.83
C PHE A 47 12.72 -10.59 -14.99
N HIS A 48 13.42 -10.94 -13.91
CA HIS A 48 14.83 -11.32 -13.95
C HIS A 48 15.08 -12.84 -14.00
N LYS A 49 14.34 -13.67 -13.25
CA LYS A 49 14.59 -15.13 -13.20
C LYS A 49 13.84 -15.91 -14.27
N ALA A 50 12.60 -15.50 -14.57
CA ALA A 50 11.77 -16.17 -15.59
C ALA A 50 11.87 -15.54 -16.98
N SER A 51 12.48 -14.34 -17.11
CA SER A 51 12.50 -13.52 -18.34
C SER A 51 11.12 -13.42 -19.01
N ASN A 52 10.05 -13.41 -18.19
CA ASN A 52 8.67 -13.38 -18.65
C ASN A 52 8.11 -11.97 -18.43
N TRP A 53 8.58 -11.06 -19.28
CA TRP A 53 8.23 -9.64 -19.30
C TRP A 53 6.70 -9.39 -19.34
N PRO A 54 5.90 -10.15 -20.11
CA PRO A 54 4.44 -10.00 -20.10
C PRO A 54 3.80 -10.30 -18.75
N LEU A 55 4.21 -11.39 -18.08
CA LEU A 55 3.68 -11.72 -16.75
C LEU A 55 4.15 -10.74 -15.68
N GLY A 56 5.41 -10.30 -15.74
CA GLY A 56 5.94 -9.26 -14.86
C GLY A 56 5.14 -7.97 -14.98
N ALA A 57 4.84 -7.52 -16.20
CA ALA A 57 4.05 -6.32 -16.46
C ALA A 57 2.60 -6.46 -15.94
N ALA A 58 1.96 -7.62 -16.17
CA ALA A 58 0.61 -7.90 -15.66
C ALA A 58 0.57 -7.81 -14.13
N LEU A 59 1.52 -8.46 -13.45
CA LEU A 59 1.61 -8.42 -11.98
C LEU A 59 1.83 -7.00 -11.46
N SER A 60 2.71 -6.21 -12.09
CA SER A 60 2.92 -4.81 -11.72
C SER A 60 1.65 -3.97 -11.85
N VAL A 61 0.94 -4.08 -12.97
CA VAL A 61 -0.30 -3.30 -13.21
C VAL A 61 -1.41 -3.73 -12.24
N THR A 62 -1.58 -5.04 -12.01
CA THR A 62 -2.58 -5.53 -11.04
C THR A 62 -2.26 -5.02 -9.63
N THR A 63 -0.99 -5.05 -9.22
CA THR A 63 -0.59 -4.57 -7.90
C THR A 63 -0.80 -3.06 -7.75
N MET A 64 -0.46 -2.29 -8.79
CA MET A 64 -0.72 -0.85 -8.83
C MET A 64 -2.21 -0.52 -8.68
N LEU A 65 -3.10 -1.27 -9.36
CA LEU A 65 -4.55 -1.10 -9.22
C LEU A 65 -5.03 -1.40 -7.80
N VAL A 66 -4.61 -2.52 -7.21
CA VAL A 66 -5.00 -2.93 -5.85
C VAL A 66 -4.59 -1.87 -4.83
N VAL A 67 -3.34 -1.39 -4.92
CA VAL A 67 -2.82 -0.32 -4.05
C VAL A 67 -3.62 0.96 -4.20
N THR A 68 -3.89 1.38 -5.43
CA THR A 68 -4.66 2.60 -5.71
C THR A 68 -6.08 2.51 -5.15
N LEU A 69 -6.74 1.37 -5.30
CA LEU A 69 -8.07 1.11 -4.74
C LEU A 69 -8.04 1.11 -3.20
N MET A 70 -7.04 0.50 -2.58
CA MET A 70 -6.90 0.46 -1.13
C MET A 70 -6.64 1.86 -0.53
N ALA A 71 -5.79 2.66 -1.17
CA ALA A 71 -5.56 4.05 -0.80
C ALA A 71 -6.86 4.88 -0.97
N GLY A 72 -7.55 4.72 -2.10
CA GLY A 72 -8.85 5.37 -2.34
C GLY A 72 -9.91 5.00 -1.31
N ALA A 73 -10.04 3.71 -0.97
CA ALA A 73 -10.97 3.21 0.04
C ALA A 73 -10.68 3.80 1.42
N THR A 74 -9.40 3.87 1.82
CA THR A 74 -9.00 4.48 3.09
C THR A 74 -9.39 5.95 3.15
N VAL A 75 -9.18 6.70 2.06
CA VAL A 75 -9.62 8.10 1.94
C VAL A 75 -11.13 8.24 2.01
N LEU A 76 -11.88 7.34 1.36
CA LEU A 76 -13.34 7.35 1.38
C LEU A 76 -13.89 7.01 2.77
N ILE A 77 -13.32 6.03 3.47
CA ILE A 77 -13.71 5.64 4.84
C ILE A 77 -13.46 6.81 5.79
N ILE A 78 -12.28 7.43 5.71
CA ILE A 78 -11.94 8.62 6.48
C ILE A 78 -12.95 9.74 6.24
N ARG A 79 -13.26 10.03 4.97
CA ARG A 79 -14.24 11.06 4.60
C ARG A 79 -15.66 10.71 5.06
N ALA A 80 -16.05 9.44 5.02
CA ALA A 80 -17.35 8.97 5.48
C ALA A 80 -17.48 9.11 7.00
N LEU A 81 -16.46 8.73 7.76
CA LEU A 81 -16.40 8.91 9.21
C LEU A 81 -16.46 10.38 9.60
N GLN A 82 -15.81 11.27 8.85
CA GLN A 82 -15.90 12.72 9.08
C GLN A 82 -17.28 13.31 8.77
N ARG A 83 -18.01 12.74 7.80
CA ARG A 83 -19.39 13.16 7.48
C ARG A 83 -20.38 12.72 8.56
N LEU A 84 -20.14 11.57 9.19
CA LEU A 84 -20.99 11.03 10.26
C LEU A 84 -20.74 11.73 11.62
N ALA A 85 -19.57 12.36 11.77
CA ALA A 85 -19.17 13.11 12.98
C ALA A 85 -19.52 14.62 12.93
N ARG A 86 -20.12 15.10 11.83
CA ARG A 86 -20.81 16.40 11.76
C ARG A 86 -22.29 16.19 11.97
#